data_AF-A0A7X9HIM9-F1
#
_entry.id   AF-A0A7X9HIM9-F1
#
_cell.length_a   1.000
_cell.length_b   1.000
_cell.length_c   1.000
_cell.angle_alpha   90.00
_cell.angle_beta   90.00
_cell.angle_gamma   90.00
#
_symmetry.space_group_name_H-M   'P 1'
#
loop_
_entity.id
_entity.type
_entity.pdbx_description
1 polymer ?
#
loop_
_entity_poly.entity_id
_entity_poly.type
_entity_poly.pdbx_seq_one_letter_code
_entity_poly.pdbx_strand_id
1 'polypeptide(L)'
;KREGITRKYYDTGELLEEVEYHNDRKHGKWIQYFDSGKPRLSAVYVNDKRNGPFIIYYDNGQTEINGTFRENLMEGDWTYYDEQGGVKMVISYREGIPLNPEPLDKIADEYYKRIQEAQGRYPEPDETNFLNMEKQ
;
A
#
# COMPACT_ATOMS: atom_id res chain seq x y z
N LYS A 1 -22.88 -15.65 -7.83
CA LYS A 1 -23.27 -14.62 -6.85
C LYS A 1 -22.64 -14.84 -5.50
N ARG A 2 -21.48 -14.22 -5.32
CA ARG A 2 -20.85 -13.97 -4.02
C ARG A 2 -21.62 -12.87 -3.32
N GLU A 3 -21.84 -13.09 -2.04
CA GLU A 3 -22.53 -12.20 -1.11
C GLU A 3 -21.87 -12.38 0.27
N GLY A 4 -21.58 -11.27 0.96
CA GLY A 4 -20.90 -11.28 2.25
C GLY A 4 -19.38 -11.50 2.15
N ILE A 5 -18.78 -11.94 3.26
CA ILE A 5 -17.32 -12.02 3.40
C ILE A 5 -16.80 -13.34 2.83
N THR A 6 -15.85 -13.25 1.91
CA THR A 6 -15.03 -14.35 1.44
C THR A 6 -13.66 -14.31 2.12
N ARG A 7 -13.13 -15.48 2.49
CA ARG A 7 -11.82 -15.62 3.13
C ARG A 7 -10.87 -16.43 2.25
N LYS A 8 -9.60 -16.10 2.30
CA LYS A 8 -8.49 -16.93 1.81
C LYS A 8 -7.49 -17.15 2.94
N TYR A 9 -6.77 -18.25 2.85
CA TYR A 9 -5.83 -18.69 3.85
C TYR A 9 -4.48 -18.94 3.19
N TYR A 10 -3.41 -18.82 3.96
CA TYR A 10 -2.10 -19.34 3.60
C TYR A 10 -2.12 -20.86 3.54
N ASP A 11 -1.14 -21.47 2.88
CA ASP A 11 -0.99 -22.94 2.82
C ASP A 11 -0.81 -23.56 4.21
N THR A 12 -0.28 -22.77 5.15
CA THR A 12 -0.09 -23.10 6.56
C THR A 12 -1.38 -23.03 7.39
N GLY A 13 -2.45 -22.42 6.84
CA GLY A 13 -3.80 -22.39 7.42
C GLY A 13 -4.20 -21.07 8.08
N GLU A 14 -3.30 -20.11 8.25
CA GLU A 14 -3.60 -18.79 8.79
C GLU A 14 -4.39 -17.95 7.79
N LEU A 15 -5.18 -17.00 8.29
CA LEU A 15 -5.99 -16.11 7.47
C LEU A 15 -5.09 -15.17 6.65
N LEU A 16 -5.23 -15.20 5.33
CA LEU A 16 -4.47 -14.37 4.40
C LEU A 16 -5.25 -13.10 4.02
N GLU A 17 -6.54 -13.25 3.72
CA GLU A 17 -7.34 -12.17 3.14
C GLU A 17 -8.83 -12.34 3.47
N GLU A 18 -9.50 -11.24 3.78
CA GLU A 18 -10.96 -11.12 3.84
C GLU A 18 -11.44 -10.08 2.83
N VAL A 19 -12.42 -10.44 2.00
CA VAL A 19 -13.03 -9.53 1.02
C VAL A 19 -14.54 -9.60 1.13
N GLU A 20 -15.18 -8.44 1.28
CA GLU A 20 -16.64 -8.32 1.25
C GLU A 20 -17.17 -8.18 -0.18
N TYR A 21 -18.21 -8.96 -0.50
CA TYR A 21 -18.88 -8.96 -1.79
C TYR A 21 -20.37 -8.64 -1.66
N HIS A 22 -20.88 -7.91 -2.64
CA HIS A 22 -22.30 -7.72 -2.88
C HIS A 22 -22.57 -7.92 -4.37
N ASN A 23 -23.47 -8.82 -4.75
CA ASN A 23 -23.80 -9.10 -6.15
C ASN A 23 -22.58 -9.46 -7.04
N ASP A 24 -21.73 -10.39 -6.61
CA ASP A 24 -20.47 -10.77 -7.30
C ASP A 24 -19.41 -9.67 -7.40
N ARG A 25 -19.65 -8.48 -6.85
CA ARG A 25 -18.71 -7.35 -6.86
C ARG A 25 -18.12 -7.11 -5.48
N LYS A 26 -16.86 -6.73 -5.39
CA LYS A 26 -16.26 -6.27 -4.14
C LYS A 26 -17.01 -5.02 -3.67
N HIS A 27 -17.51 -5.05 -2.45
CA HIS A 27 -18.27 -3.97 -1.87
C HIS A 27 -18.16 -4.05 -0.35
N GLY A 28 -17.58 -3.04 0.27
CA GLY A 28 -17.21 -3.03 1.69
C GLY A 28 -15.72 -3.25 1.91
N LYS A 29 -15.35 -3.89 3.02
CA LYS A 29 -13.94 -3.96 3.43
C LYS A 29 -13.15 -5.02 2.68
N TRP A 30 -11.89 -4.70 2.42
CA TRP A 30 -10.84 -5.63 2.02
C TRP A 30 -9.71 -5.54 3.03
N ILE A 31 -9.37 -6.66 3.67
CA ILE A 31 -8.26 -6.73 4.62
C ILE A 31 -7.34 -7.87 4.19
N GLN A 32 -6.04 -7.61 4.16
CA GLN A 32 -5.01 -8.63 4.09
C GLN A 32 -4.25 -8.69 5.39
N TYR A 33 -3.73 -9.87 5.72
CA TYR A 33 -2.99 -10.12 6.94
C TYR A 33 -1.59 -10.61 6.60
N PHE A 34 -0.66 -10.44 7.53
CA PHE A 34 0.58 -11.20 7.58
C PHE A 34 0.29 -12.64 8.06
N ASP A 35 1.23 -13.55 7.87
CA ASP A 35 1.19 -14.90 8.44
C ASP A 35 1.09 -14.87 9.98
N SER A 36 1.62 -13.83 10.60
CA SER A 36 1.46 -13.51 12.04
C SER A 36 0.02 -13.21 12.46
N GLY A 37 -0.91 -13.06 11.51
CA GLY A 37 -2.31 -12.69 11.73
C GLY A 37 -2.55 -11.19 11.96
N LYS A 38 -1.50 -10.36 11.92
CA LYS A 38 -1.61 -8.91 11.98
C LYS A 38 -2.12 -8.34 10.66
N PRO A 39 -2.88 -7.22 10.65
CA PRO A 39 -3.30 -6.59 9.41
C PRO A 39 -2.07 -6.08 8.65
N ARG A 40 -2.01 -6.40 7.36
CA ARG A 40 -1.02 -5.90 6.40
C ARG A 40 -1.58 -4.76 5.56
N LEU A 41 -2.85 -4.87 5.18
CA LEU A 41 -3.52 -3.90 4.32
C LEU A 41 -4.99 -3.81 4.71
N SER A 42 -5.54 -2.59 4.69
CA SER A 42 -6.96 -2.32 4.82
C SER A 42 -7.40 -1.35 3.71
N ALA A 43 -8.47 -1.70 3.01
CA ALA A 43 -9.05 -0.86 1.96
C ALA A 43 -10.57 -0.99 1.93
N VAL A 44 -11.24 -0.02 1.30
CA VAL A 44 -12.69 -0.05 1.06
C VAL A 44 -12.96 -0.12 -0.44
N TYR A 45 -13.87 -1.01 -0.83
CA TYR A 45 -14.40 -1.13 -2.18
C TYR A 45 -15.87 -0.69 -2.25
N VAL A 46 -16.24 -0.09 -3.36
CA VAL A 46 -17.62 0.15 -3.77
C VAL A 46 -17.75 -0.32 -5.21
N ASN A 47 -18.47 -1.43 -5.43
CA ASN A 47 -18.72 -2.00 -6.76
C ASN A 47 -17.43 -2.22 -7.58
N ASP A 48 -16.51 -3.01 -7.04
CA ASP A 48 -15.19 -3.36 -7.61
C ASP A 48 -14.17 -2.22 -7.71
N LYS A 49 -14.52 -1.01 -7.27
CA LYS A 49 -13.59 0.12 -7.24
C LYS A 49 -13.17 0.44 -5.82
N ARG A 50 -11.87 0.67 -5.59
CA ARG A 50 -11.38 1.24 -4.34
C ARG A 50 -11.98 2.64 -4.17
N ASN A 51 -12.71 2.83 -3.08
CA ASN A 51 -13.39 4.08 -2.78
C ASN A 51 -13.53 4.21 -1.26
N GLY A 52 -12.69 5.07 -0.68
CA GLY A 52 -12.56 5.25 0.76
C GLY A 52 -11.12 5.09 1.25
N PRO A 53 -10.95 4.95 2.57
CA PRO A 53 -9.64 4.86 3.21
C PRO A 53 -8.80 3.68 2.71
N PHE A 54 -7.49 3.88 2.70
CA PHE A 54 -6.50 2.88 2.35
C PHE A 54 -5.30 2.99 3.30
N ILE A 55 -4.93 1.88 3.91
CA ILE A 55 -3.81 1.81 4.85
C ILE A 55 -3.01 0.54 4.58
N ILE A 56 -1.69 0.67 4.58
CA ILE A 56 -0.74 -0.44 4.64
C ILE A 56 0.01 -0.34 5.98
N TYR A 57 0.30 -1.49 6.57
CA TYR A 57 1.03 -1.59 7.82
C TYR A 57 2.31 -2.41 7.64
N TYR A 58 3.35 -2.03 8.37
CA TYR A 58 4.50 -2.87 8.65
C TYR A 58 4.11 -4.05 9.55
N ASP A 59 4.91 -5.12 9.57
CA ASP A 59 4.66 -6.29 10.45
C ASP A 59 4.80 -5.93 11.95
N ASN A 60 5.49 -4.82 12.27
CA ASN A 60 5.51 -4.27 13.63
C ASN A 60 4.18 -3.59 14.03
N GLY A 61 3.22 -3.46 13.11
CA GLY A 61 1.90 -2.86 13.30
C GLY A 61 1.84 -1.35 13.06
N GLN A 62 2.96 -0.69 12.78
CA GLN A 62 2.98 0.73 12.44
C GLN A 62 2.48 0.95 11.02
N THR A 63 1.91 2.13 10.78
CA THR A 63 1.42 2.51 9.45
C THR A 63 2.62 2.72 8.53
N GLU A 64 2.55 2.14 7.34
CA GLU A 64 3.52 2.30 6.27
C GLU A 64 3.05 3.37 5.29
N ILE A 65 1.78 3.25 4.87
CA ILE A 65 1.14 4.14 3.91
C ILE A 65 -0.27 4.41 4.39
N ASN A 66 -0.69 5.67 4.34
CA ASN A 66 -2.07 6.08 4.61
C ASN A 66 -2.54 7.03 3.52
N GLY A 67 -3.74 6.80 3.00
CA GLY A 67 -4.34 7.64 1.98
C GLY A 67 -5.80 7.30 1.74
N THR A 68 -6.36 7.88 0.69
CA THR A 68 -7.74 7.66 0.27
C THR A 68 -7.80 7.43 -1.23
N PHE A 69 -8.64 6.47 -1.63
CA PHE A 69 -9.03 6.31 -3.02
C PHE A 69 -10.41 6.90 -3.26
N ARG A 70 -10.62 7.46 -4.45
CA ARG A 70 -11.92 7.80 -5.02
C ARG A 70 -12.02 7.16 -6.40
N GLU A 71 -12.94 6.22 -6.59
CA GLU A 71 -13.14 5.55 -7.89
C GLU A 71 -11.83 4.96 -8.49
N ASN A 72 -11.05 4.25 -7.68
CA ASN A 72 -9.69 3.72 -7.99
C ASN A 72 -8.57 4.76 -8.14
N LEU A 73 -8.85 6.05 -8.06
CA LEU A 73 -7.84 7.11 -8.16
C LEU A 73 -7.40 7.56 -6.77
N MET A 74 -6.10 7.80 -6.59
CA MET A 74 -5.57 8.41 -5.38
C MET A 74 -6.15 9.82 -5.22
N GLU A 75 -6.61 10.15 -4.02
CA GLU A 75 -7.24 11.42 -3.72
C GLU A 75 -6.79 11.92 -2.34
N GLY A 76 -6.48 13.21 -2.26
CA GLY A 76 -6.01 13.85 -1.03
C GLY A 76 -4.56 13.51 -0.71
N ASP A 77 -4.20 13.68 0.56
CA ASP A 77 -2.82 13.47 1.01
C ASP A 77 -2.54 11.98 1.22
N TRP A 78 -1.45 11.53 0.62
CA TRP A 78 -0.87 10.22 0.80
C TRP A 78 0.40 10.36 1.62
N THR A 79 0.36 9.83 2.83
CA THR A 79 1.48 9.90 3.77
C THR A 79 2.20 8.57 3.82
N TYR A 80 3.52 8.62 3.71
CA TYR A 80 4.42 7.49 3.78
C TYR A 80 5.26 7.64 5.04
N TYR A 81 5.34 6.57 5.82
CA TYR A 81 6.00 6.54 7.10
C TYR A 81 7.15 5.53 7.09
N ASP A 82 8.14 5.71 7.96
CA ASP A 82 9.15 4.70 8.28
C ASP A 82 8.64 3.69 9.31
N GLU A 83 9.43 2.65 9.57
CA GLU A 83 9.12 1.62 10.57
C GLU A 83 9.07 2.13 12.02
N GLN A 84 9.48 3.37 12.29
CA GLN A 84 9.37 4.03 13.60
C GLN A 84 8.20 5.03 13.66
N GLY A 85 7.41 5.13 12.60
CA GLY A 85 6.23 5.99 12.51
C GLY A 85 6.57 7.43 12.14
N GLY A 86 7.83 7.71 11.78
CA GLY A 86 8.27 8.99 11.26
C GLY A 86 7.73 9.21 9.85
N VAL A 87 7.24 10.42 9.57
CA VAL A 87 6.75 10.78 8.23
C VAL A 87 7.95 10.98 7.31
N LYS A 88 8.09 10.09 6.31
CA LYS A 88 9.09 10.23 5.24
C LYS A 88 8.62 11.19 4.18
N MET A 89 7.32 11.14 3.86
CA MET A 89 6.78 11.86 2.73
C MET A 89 5.27 12.09 2.83
N VAL A 90 4.82 13.20 2.24
CA VAL A 90 3.41 13.46 1.93
C VAL A 90 3.31 13.87 0.46
N ILE A 91 2.48 13.16 -0.30
CA ILE A 91 2.14 13.53 -1.69
C ILE A 91 0.64 13.79 -1.75
N SER A 92 0.24 14.98 -2.20
CA SER A 92 -1.15 15.31 -2.42
C SER A 92 -1.56 14.90 -3.83
N TYR A 93 -2.64 14.14 -3.95
CA TYR A 93 -3.21 13.71 -5.23
C TYR A 93 -4.58 14.34 -5.47
N ARG A 94 -4.88 14.63 -6.73
CA ARG A 94 -6.23 14.96 -7.21
C ARG A 94 -6.50 14.16 -8.47
N GLU A 95 -7.55 13.33 -8.44
CA GLU A 95 -7.90 12.45 -9.56
C GLU A 95 -6.72 11.57 -10.01
N GLY A 96 -5.90 11.12 -9.06
CA GLY A 96 -4.71 10.31 -9.32
C GLY A 96 -3.48 11.11 -9.80
N ILE A 97 -3.58 12.43 -9.95
CA ILE A 97 -2.47 13.29 -10.38
C ILE A 97 -1.78 13.90 -9.14
N PRO A 98 -0.46 13.71 -8.96
CA PRO A 98 0.27 14.34 -7.87
C PRO A 98 0.35 15.86 -8.05
N LEU A 99 0.11 16.62 -6.98
CA LEU A 99 0.09 18.09 -6.98
C LEU A 99 1.39 18.72 -6.43
N ASN A 100 2.20 17.93 -5.72
CA ASN A 100 3.50 18.32 -5.20
C ASN A 100 4.57 17.31 -5.64
N PRO A 101 5.08 17.41 -6.88
CA PRO A 101 6.06 16.46 -7.40
C PRO A 101 7.47 16.63 -6.81
N GLU A 102 7.79 17.76 -6.18
CA GLU A 102 9.11 18.04 -5.58
C GLU A 102 9.61 16.92 -4.62
N PRO A 103 8.76 16.38 -3.71
CA PRO A 103 9.06 15.14 -2.98
C PRO A 103 9.49 13.95 -3.87
N LEU A 104 8.81 13.73 -5.01
CA LEU A 104 9.13 12.65 -5.94
C LEU A 104 10.50 12.85 -6.60
N ASP A 105 10.82 14.08 -6.98
CA ASP A 105 12.11 14.41 -7.61
C ASP A 105 13.28 14.16 -6.63
N LYS A 106 13.12 14.52 -5.35
CA LYS A 106 14.11 14.21 -4.31
C LYS A 106 14.28 12.70 -4.07
N ILE A 107 13.18 11.93 -4.08
CA ILE A 107 13.28 10.47 -4.01
C ILE A 107 14.03 9.94 -5.23
N ALA A 108 13.67 10.40 -6.43
CA ALA A 108 14.32 9.95 -7.65
C ALA A 108 15.83 10.22 -7.58
N ASP A 109 16.24 11.40 -7.11
CA ASP A 109 17.64 11.76 -6.90
C ASP A 109 18.34 10.86 -5.87
N GLU A 110 17.73 10.61 -4.71
CA GLU A 110 18.28 9.69 -3.70
C GLU A 110 18.38 8.25 -4.23
N TYR A 111 17.38 7.82 -5.00
CA TYR A 111 17.36 6.53 -5.67
C TYR A 111 18.48 6.41 -6.72
N TYR A 112 18.62 7.42 -7.59
CA TYR A 112 19.70 7.48 -8.59
C TYR A 112 21.09 7.53 -7.94
N LYS A 113 21.24 8.28 -6.85
CA LYS A 113 22.49 8.34 -6.09
C LYS A 113 22.85 6.96 -5.54
N ARG A 114 21.89 6.22 -4.99
CA ARG A 114 22.12 4.84 -4.54
C ARG A 114 22.48 3.91 -5.69
N ILE A 115 21.89 4.05 -6.88
CA ILE A 115 22.28 3.27 -8.06
C ILE A 115 23.74 3.57 -8.47
N GLN A 116 24.16 4.83 -8.41
CA GLN A 116 25.55 5.21 -8.69
C GLN A 116 26.53 4.64 -7.65
N GLU A 117 26.18 4.69 -6.37
CA GLU A 117 26.97 4.11 -5.27
C GLU A 117 27.00 2.57 -5.34
N ALA A 118 25.92 1.92 -5.79
CA ALA A 118 25.80 0.48 -5.98
C ALA A 118 26.43 -0.04 -7.30
N GLN A 119 27.27 0.76 -7.95
CA GLN A 119 27.97 0.43 -9.20
C GLN A 119 27.03 0.05 -10.37
N GLY A 120 25.88 0.71 -10.49
CA GLY A 120 25.02 0.61 -11.68
C GLY A 120 24.14 -0.65 -11.75
N ARG A 121 23.94 -1.37 -10.62
CA ARG A 121 22.93 -2.43 -10.56
C ARG A 121 21.53 -1.81 -10.46
N TYR A 122 20.80 -1.83 -11.57
CA TYR A 122 19.37 -1.49 -11.60
C TYR A 122 18.55 -2.60 -10.94
N PRO A 123 17.79 -2.33 -9.86
CA PRO A 123 16.79 -3.28 -9.37
C PRO A 123 15.58 -3.27 -10.32
N GLU A 124 15.14 -4.45 -10.77
CA GLU A 124 14.01 -4.54 -11.70
C GLU A 124 12.66 -4.19 -11.01
N PRO A 125 11.71 -3.57 -11.74
CA PRO A 125 10.44 -3.07 -11.18
C PRO A 125 9.44 -4.16 -10.75
N ASP A 126 9.74 -5.44 -10.98
CA ASP A 126 8.90 -6.54 -10.49
C ASP A 126 9.32 -7.05 -9.10
N GLU A 127 10.39 -6.47 -8.53
CA GLU A 127 10.80 -6.69 -7.14
C GLU A 127 10.59 -5.46 -6.25
N THR A 128 9.78 -4.48 -6.66
CA THR A 128 9.54 -3.25 -5.88
C THR A 128 8.63 -3.47 -4.66
N ASN A 129 9.15 -4.24 -3.69
CA ASN A 129 9.32 -3.74 -2.34
C ASN A 129 10.05 -2.39 -2.42
N PHE A 130 9.31 -1.28 -2.55
CA PHE A 130 9.83 0.07 -2.30
C PHE A 130 10.29 0.27 -0.83
N LEU A 131 10.43 -0.80 -0.04
CA LEU A 131 10.33 -0.74 1.41
C LEU A 131 11.22 -1.68 2.23
N ASN A 132 12.13 -2.43 1.62
CA ASN A 132 13.20 -3.08 2.39
C ASN A 132 14.47 -2.21 2.41
N MET A 133 14.40 -1.10 3.14
CA MET A 133 15.54 -0.37 3.71
C MET A 133 15.17 -0.21 5.18
N GLU A 134 15.66 -0.99 6.14
CA GLU A 134 17.06 -1.22 6.48
C GLU A 134 17.25 -2.56 7.21
N LYS A 135 18.23 -3.36 6.78
CA LYS A 135 19.04 -4.18 7.69
C LYS A 135 20.50 -3.94 7.34
N GLN A 136 21.11 -2.92 7.95
CA GLN A 136 22.52 -2.91 8.37
C GLN A 136 22.65 -2.05 9.63
#